data_AF-D8LM74-F1
#
_entry.id   AF-D8LM74-F1
#
_cell.length_a   1.000
_cell.length_b   1.000
_cell.length_c   1.000
_cell.angle_alpha   90.00
_cell.angle_beta   90.00
_cell.angle_gamma   90.00
#
_symmetry.space_group_name_H-M   'P 1'
#
loop_
_entity.id
_entity.type
_entity.pdbx_description
1 polymer ?
#
loop_
_entity_poly.entity_id
_entity_poly.type
_entity_poly.pdbx_seq_one_letter_code
_entity_poly.pdbx_strand_id
1 'polypeptide(L)'
;MRSDLAEGLSDFRREVKAVLDTALCETDTPLAVGDLRPGDAPGPRSAPNPRTSRGNGAKSASHRVGTVDGTVANDMSAVDRELALLEQSNAALFAALAQTRAMPASRLPPALDARMRSVGAREEARDAARLREAAEIQERERRRRLEKHQLVERTRDLKQTVSELERQKMELNKKLAEKKKRRDLREAESRRREEKRARDEEAKALRKRMGSSVKEADRLRAKLRDRAEQTGRARAREALWRRV
;
A
#
# COMPACT_ATOMS: atom_id res chain seq x y z
N MET A 1 -23.27 17.77 4.06
CA MET A 1 -22.87 16.86 2.96
C MET A 1 -21.37 16.91 2.62
N ARG A 2 -20.66 18.05 2.64
CA ARG A 2 -19.17 18.05 2.52
C ARG A 2 -18.44 17.95 3.87
N SER A 3 -19.12 18.28 4.97
CA SER A 3 -18.65 18.17 6.36
C SER A 3 -18.42 16.73 6.79
N ASP A 4 -19.37 15.87 6.46
CA ASP A 4 -19.47 14.50 7.00
C ASP A 4 -18.39 13.57 6.40
N LEU A 5 -17.92 13.88 5.19
CA LEU A 5 -16.86 13.15 4.51
C LEU A 5 -15.46 13.54 5.00
N ALA A 6 -15.29 14.81 5.42
CA ALA A 6 -14.03 15.28 6.00
C ALA A 6 -13.85 14.73 7.43
N GLU A 7 -14.95 14.62 8.17
CA GLU A 7 -14.98 14.04 9.52
C GLU A 7 -14.65 12.54 9.49
N GLY A 8 -15.27 11.78 8.57
CA GLY A 8 -14.97 10.36 8.38
C GLY A 8 -13.53 10.06 7.93
N LEU A 9 -12.90 10.95 7.15
CA LEU A 9 -11.47 10.80 6.78
C LEU A 9 -10.53 11.13 7.95
N SER A 10 -10.95 12.01 8.86
CA SER A 10 -10.23 12.32 10.10
C SER A 10 -10.21 11.11 11.03
N ASP A 11 -11.37 10.45 11.17
CA ASP A 11 -11.53 9.32 12.08
C ASP A 11 -10.79 8.09 11.58
N PHE A 12 -10.87 7.83 10.26
CA PHE A 12 -10.10 6.77 9.62
C PHE A 12 -8.58 6.96 9.78
N ARG A 13 -8.08 8.21 9.68
CA ARG A 13 -6.65 8.49 9.93
C ARG A 13 -6.24 8.26 11.38
N ARG A 14 -7.12 8.52 12.35
CA ARG A 14 -6.84 8.26 13.78
C ARG A 14 -6.79 6.77 14.07
N GLU A 15 -7.70 5.97 13.51
CA GLU A 15 -7.70 4.51 13.67
C GLU A 15 -6.46 3.88 13.04
N VAL A 16 -6.09 4.27 11.82
CA VAL A 16 -4.87 3.75 11.16
C VAL A 16 -3.62 4.10 11.96
N LYS A 17 -3.55 5.30 12.54
CA LYS A 17 -2.43 5.70 13.41
C LYS A 17 -2.41 4.88 14.70
N ALA A 18 -3.55 4.65 15.35
CA ALA A 18 -3.62 3.84 16.57
C ALA A 18 -3.18 2.39 16.33
N VAL A 19 -3.53 1.81 15.18
CA VAL A 19 -3.09 0.46 14.78
C VAL A 19 -1.59 0.41 14.48
N LEU A 20 -1.04 1.46 13.87
CA LEU A 20 0.41 1.55 13.62
C LEU A 20 1.20 1.78 14.92
N ASP A 21 0.71 2.62 15.82
CA ASP A 21 1.36 2.89 17.11
C ASP A 21 1.33 1.63 18.01
N THR A 22 0.25 0.85 17.98
CA THR A 22 0.18 -0.45 18.69
C THR A 22 1.09 -1.51 18.06
N ALA A 23 1.17 -1.57 16.72
CA ALA A 23 2.10 -2.47 16.03
C ALA A 23 3.57 -2.13 16.30
N LEU A 24 3.90 -0.85 16.50
CA LEU A 24 5.26 -0.40 16.84
C LEU A 24 5.60 -0.65 18.32
N CYS A 25 4.64 -0.52 19.24
CA CYS A 25 4.84 -0.86 20.65
C CYS A 25 4.99 -2.37 20.90
N GLU A 26 4.41 -3.23 20.07
CA GLU A 26 4.61 -4.70 20.15
C GLU A 26 5.95 -5.16 19.57
N THR A 27 6.66 -4.30 18.83
CA THR A 27 8.01 -4.58 18.31
C THR A 27 9.16 -4.11 19.22
N ASP A 28 8.84 -3.43 20.32
CA ASP A 28 9.80 -3.04 21.37
C ASP A 28 9.89 -4.08 22.51
N THR A 29 9.60 -5.36 22.24
CA THR A 29 10.23 -6.41 23.02
C THR A 29 11.72 -6.40 22.65
N PRO A 30 12.66 -6.10 23.56
CA PRO A 30 14.04 -6.46 23.32
C PRO A 30 14.02 -7.98 23.14
N LEU A 31 14.28 -8.44 21.92
CA LEU A 31 14.77 -9.80 21.71
C LEU A 31 15.90 -9.95 22.72
N ALA A 32 15.73 -10.82 23.70
CA ALA A 32 16.83 -11.31 24.49
C ALA A 32 17.77 -11.98 23.48
N VAL A 33 18.74 -11.18 23.02
CA VAL A 33 19.91 -11.66 22.30
C VAL A 33 20.67 -12.48 23.33
N GLY A 34 20.26 -13.75 23.44
CA GLY A 34 21.12 -14.80 23.94
C GLY A 34 22.32 -14.87 23.01
N ASP A 35 23.43 -14.35 23.54
CA ASP A 35 24.83 -14.63 23.27
C ASP A 35 25.35 -14.51 21.84
N LEU A 36 25.95 -13.35 21.55
CA LEU A 36 26.98 -13.21 20.53
C LEU A 36 28.35 -13.03 21.19
N ARG A 37 29.04 -14.15 21.41
CA ARG A 37 30.50 -14.15 21.22
C ARG A 37 30.76 -14.19 19.71
N PRO A 38 31.57 -13.28 19.15
CA PRO A 38 31.82 -13.24 17.72
C PRO A 38 32.81 -14.34 17.34
N GLY A 39 32.38 -15.22 16.45
CA GLY A 39 33.23 -16.28 15.90
C GLY A 39 32.64 -17.64 16.21
N ASP A 40 31.97 -18.19 15.20
CA ASP A 40 31.85 -19.62 14.87
C ASP A 40 30.43 -19.98 14.44
N ALA A 41 30.07 -19.50 13.25
CA ALA A 41 29.44 -20.40 12.31
C ALA A 41 30.50 -20.72 11.26
N PRO A 42 30.72 -22.00 10.97
CA PRO A 42 30.33 -22.41 9.63
C PRO A 42 29.74 -23.82 9.55
N GLY A 43 29.00 -24.02 8.46
CA GLY A 43 28.43 -25.28 8.03
C GLY A 43 29.47 -26.32 7.53
N PRO A 44 29.08 -27.18 6.59
CA PRO A 44 29.47 -28.59 6.57
C PRO A 44 30.87 -28.87 6.03
N ARG A 45 31.53 -29.86 6.66
CA ARG A 45 32.69 -30.71 6.25
C ARG A 45 33.63 -30.17 5.15
N SER A 46 34.93 -30.03 5.46
CA SER A 46 36.06 -30.52 4.63
C SER A 46 37.44 -30.34 5.27
N ALA A 47 38.15 -31.47 5.46
CA ALA A 47 39.59 -31.75 5.26
C ALA A 47 40.75 -30.88 5.85
N PRO A 48 41.98 -31.43 5.97
CA PRO A 48 42.95 -31.09 7.02
C PRO A 48 44.19 -30.26 6.60
N ASN A 49 44.77 -29.54 7.58
CA ASN A 49 46.18 -29.06 7.72
C ASN A 49 46.78 -28.16 6.60
N PRO A 50 48.00 -27.60 6.72
CA PRO A 50 48.78 -27.04 7.84
C PRO A 50 49.42 -25.66 7.44
N ARG A 51 50.42 -25.18 8.22
CA ARG A 51 51.50 -24.19 7.90
C ARG A 51 51.33 -22.71 8.29
N THR A 52 52.19 -22.35 9.27
CA THR A 52 53.13 -21.19 9.29
C THR A 52 52.49 -19.78 9.40
N SER A 53 53.09 -18.74 9.95
CA SER A 53 54.49 -18.40 10.22
C SER A 53 54.58 -17.20 11.18
N ARG A 54 55.61 -17.22 12.04
CA ARG A 54 56.56 -16.14 12.38
C ARG A 54 56.06 -14.73 12.74
N GLY A 55 56.53 -14.29 13.91
CA GLY A 55 56.89 -12.90 14.21
C GLY A 55 57.98 -12.87 15.28
N ASN A 56 59.25 -12.91 14.85
CA ASN A 56 60.44 -12.83 15.69
C ASN A 56 60.57 -11.44 16.34
N GLY A 57 60.89 -11.39 17.63
CA GLY A 57 61.53 -10.27 18.30
C GLY A 57 62.75 -10.81 19.05
N ALA A 58 63.94 -10.55 18.52
CA ALA A 58 65.21 -11.10 19.00
C ALA A 58 66.04 -10.02 19.73
N LYS A 59 66.53 -10.39 20.93
CA LYS A 59 67.84 -10.03 21.55
C LYS A 59 68.02 -8.55 21.96
N SER A 60 68.60 -8.17 23.10
CA SER A 60 69.78 -8.67 23.83
C SER A 60 69.69 -8.21 25.29
N ALA A 61 69.80 -9.10 26.29
CA ALA A 61 71.02 -9.44 27.03
C ALA A 61 71.60 -8.33 27.93
N SER A 62 71.39 -8.45 29.24
CA SER A 62 72.38 -8.07 30.25
C SER A 62 72.34 -9.04 31.43
N HIS A 63 73.49 -9.65 31.70
CA HIS A 63 73.82 -10.52 32.82
C HIS A 63 73.24 -10.09 34.17
N ARG A 64 72.75 -11.05 34.98
CA ARG A 64 73.44 -11.54 36.19
C ARG A 64 72.61 -12.59 36.96
N VAL A 65 73.20 -13.78 37.07
CA VAL A 65 73.28 -14.66 38.26
C VAL A 65 71.97 -15.05 38.97
N GLY A 66 71.66 -16.35 38.92
CA GLY A 66 70.74 -16.98 39.87
C GLY A 66 70.02 -18.20 39.30
N THR A 67 70.69 -19.34 39.27
CA THR A 67 70.07 -20.68 39.19
C THR A 67 69.11 -20.88 40.37
N VAL A 68 67.81 -20.98 40.11
CA VAL A 68 66.87 -21.76 40.93
C VAL A 68 65.81 -22.34 39.99
N ASP A 69 66.01 -23.59 39.58
CA ASP A 69 64.91 -24.47 39.19
C ASP A 69 64.07 -24.71 40.47
N GLY A 70 62.91 -24.07 40.52
CA GLY A 70 61.99 -24.15 41.65
C GLY A 70 60.57 -23.96 41.13
N THR A 71 60.02 -25.03 40.57
CA THR A 71 58.63 -25.17 40.16
C THR A 71 57.68 -24.73 41.28
N VAL A 72 56.97 -23.62 41.09
CA VAL A 72 55.74 -23.35 41.85
C VAL A 72 54.69 -24.30 41.27
N ALA A 73 54.59 -25.49 41.86
CA ALA A 73 53.47 -26.38 41.63
C ALA A 73 52.23 -25.71 42.23
N ASN A 74 51.47 -25.00 41.40
CA ASN A 74 50.17 -24.49 41.81
C ASN A 74 49.25 -25.68 42.13
N ASP A 75 48.69 -25.68 43.34
CA ASP A 75 47.74 -26.64 43.90
C ASP A 75 46.36 -26.65 43.18
N MET A 76 46.34 -26.60 41.84
CA MET A 76 45.15 -26.87 41.02
C MET A 76 44.57 -28.26 41.32
N SER A 77 45.37 -29.19 41.85
CA SER A 77 44.94 -30.55 42.18
C SER A 77 44.00 -30.67 43.38
N ALA A 78 43.96 -29.69 44.29
CA ALA A 78 43.08 -29.75 45.47
C ALA A 78 41.64 -29.37 45.11
N VAL A 79 41.47 -28.30 44.34
CA VAL A 79 40.16 -27.82 43.85
C VAL A 79 39.54 -28.83 42.88
N ASP A 80 40.33 -29.38 41.95
CA ASP A 80 39.85 -30.41 41.02
C ASP A 80 39.44 -31.70 41.74
N ARG A 81 40.12 -32.05 42.85
CA ARG A 81 39.71 -33.18 43.70
C ARG A 81 38.41 -32.90 44.46
N GLU A 82 38.22 -31.69 44.98
CA GLU A 82 36.98 -31.30 45.65
C GLU A 82 35.78 -31.28 44.68
N LEU A 83 35.97 -30.77 43.46
CA LEU A 83 34.96 -30.83 42.40
C LEU A 83 34.61 -32.27 42.03
N ALA A 84 35.61 -33.15 41.88
CA ALA A 84 35.37 -34.56 41.60
C ALA A 84 34.59 -35.27 42.73
N LEU A 85 34.88 -34.94 44.00
CA LEU A 85 34.13 -35.48 45.15
C LEU A 85 32.69 -34.96 45.19
N LEU A 86 32.47 -33.68 44.86
CA LEU A 86 31.13 -33.10 44.75
C LEU A 86 30.33 -33.74 43.60
N GLU A 87 30.94 -33.92 42.44
CA GLU A 87 30.32 -34.62 41.30
C GLU A 87 29.97 -36.07 41.66
N GLN A 88 30.85 -36.79 42.35
CA GLN A 88 30.57 -38.14 42.84
C GLN A 88 29.43 -38.16 43.87
N SER A 89 29.38 -37.19 44.78
CA SER A 89 28.30 -37.08 45.77
C SER A 89 26.94 -36.78 45.13
N ASN A 90 26.92 -35.92 44.12
CA ASN A 90 25.72 -35.61 43.34
C ASN A 90 25.27 -36.81 42.52
N ALA A 91 26.21 -37.49 41.86
CA ALA A 91 25.92 -38.71 41.10
C ALA A 91 25.35 -39.82 42.02
N ALA A 92 25.92 -40.01 43.21
CA ALA A 92 25.41 -40.95 44.21
C ALA A 92 24.01 -40.56 44.70
N LEU A 93 23.75 -39.27 44.92
CA LEU A 93 22.44 -38.76 45.30
C LEU A 93 21.39 -39.00 44.21
N PHE A 94 21.72 -38.71 42.94
CA PHE A 94 20.83 -38.98 41.81
C PHE A 94 20.60 -40.48 41.60
N ALA A 95 21.62 -41.31 41.79
CA ALA A 95 21.47 -42.77 41.73
C ALA A 95 20.56 -43.31 42.85
N ALA A 96 20.71 -42.80 44.09
CA ALA A 96 19.84 -43.15 45.20
C ALA A 96 18.38 -42.68 44.98
N LEU A 97 18.19 -41.49 44.39
CA LEU A 97 16.87 -40.99 43.99
C LEU A 97 16.26 -41.83 42.84
N ALA A 98 17.08 -42.30 41.91
CA ALA A 98 16.61 -43.19 40.84
C ALA A 98 16.22 -44.57 41.38
N GLN A 99 17.01 -45.13 42.31
CA GLN A 99 16.70 -46.41 42.97
C GLN A 99 15.43 -46.33 43.81
N THR A 100 15.21 -45.23 44.54
CA THR A 100 13.97 -45.03 45.32
C THR A 100 12.75 -44.86 44.42
N ARG A 101 12.89 -44.25 43.23
CA ARG A 101 11.82 -44.18 42.21
C ARG A 101 11.48 -45.55 41.59
N ALA A 102 12.46 -46.45 41.50
CA ALA A 102 12.26 -47.80 40.97
C ALA A 102 11.75 -48.80 42.02
N MET A 103 11.66 -48.41 43.31
CA MET A 103 11.11 -49.29 44.34
C MET A 103 9.58 -49.40 44.19
N PRO A 104 9.01 -50.62 44.27
CA PRO A 104 7.56 -50.79 44.21
C PRO A 104 6.91 -50.11 45.43
N ALA A 105 5.77 -49.44 45.21
CA ALA A 105 5.07 -48.65 46.22
C ALA A 105 4.79 -49.43 47.52
N SER A 106 4.66 -50.76 47.45
CA SER A 106 4.49 -51.67 48.59
C SER A 106 5.67 -51.72 49.57
N ARG A 107 6.86 -51.24 49.18
CA ARG A 107 8.09 -51.26 50.00
C ARG A 107 8.52 -49.87 50.48
N LEU A 108 7.81 -48.82 50.09
CA LEU A 108 8.10 -47.46 50.55
C LEU A 108 7.47 -47.23 51.93
N PRO A 109 8.13 -46.46 52.82
CA PRO A 109 7.49 -45.99 54.04
C PRO A 109 6.20 -45.22 53.71
N PRO A 110 5.08 -45.44 54.42
CA PRO A 110 3.77 -44.88 54.07
C PRO A 110 3.74 -43.35 54.01
N ALA A 111 4.55 -42.68 54.84
CA ALA A 111 4.70 -41.23 54.81
C ALA A 111 5.41 -40.72 53.53
N LEU A 112 6.35 -41.50 52.98
CA LEU A 112 7.06 -41.17 51.74
C LEU A 112 6.15 -41.42 50.52
N ASP A 113 5.44 -42.55 50.52
CA ASP A 113 4.48 -42.90 49.46
C ASP A 113 3.33 -41.87 49.36
N ALA A 114 2.75 -41.45 50.48
CA ALA A 114 1.73 -40.40 50.50
C ALA A 114 2.27 -39.06 49.95
N ARG A 115 3.52 -38.69 50.26
CA ARG A 115 4.15 -37.48 49.70
C ARG A 115 4.40 -37.61 48.20
N MET A 116 4.92 -38.74 47.73
CA MET A 116 5.14 -38.98 46.29
C MET A 116 3.83 -38.93 45.50
N ARG A 117 2.77 -39.57 45.99
CA ARG A 117 1.43 -39.49 45.38
C ARG A 117 0.88 -38.06 45.36
N SER A 118 1.07 -37.30 46.44
CA SER A 118 0.63 -35.89 46.49
C SER A 118 1.40 -34.96 45.56
N VAL A 119 2.70 -35.21 45.36
CA VAL A 119 3.54 -34.46 44.41
C VAL A 119 3.16 -34.83 42.98
N GLY A 120 3.01 -36.12 42.68
CA GLY A 120 2.54 -36.60 41.38
C GLY A 120 1.18 -36.00 41.01
N ALA A 121 0.20 -36.01 41.92
CA ALA A 121 -1.11 -35.40 41.67
C ALA A 121 -1.05 -33.88 41.43
N ARG A 122 -0.11 -33.16 42.06
CA ARG A 122 0.11 -31.72 41.81
C ARG A 122 0.80 -31.47 40.47
N GLU A 123 1.73 -32.34 40.08
CA GLU A 123 2.40 -32.28 38.78
C GLU A 123 1.40 -32.59 37.65
N GLU A 124 0.61 -33.65 37.78
CA GLU A 124 -0.47 -34.00 36.85
C GLU A 124 -1.50 -32.86 36.72
N ALA A 125 -1.88 -32.21 37.83
CA ALA A 125 -2.78 -31.06 37.78
C ALA A 125 -2.17 -29.85 37.06
N ARG A 126 -0.86 -29.60 37.23
CA ARG A 126 -0.14 -28.54 36.51
C ARG A 126 -0.01 -28.85 35.02
N ASP A 127 0.28 -30.08 34.67
CA ASP A 127 0.40 -30.50 33.28
C ASP A 127 -0.97 -30.48 32.57
N ALA A 128 -2.03 -30.89 33.26
CA ALA A 128 -3.40 -30.73 32.77
C ALA A 128 -3.78 -29.25 32.57
N ALA A 129 -3.35 -28.35 33.47
CA ALA A 129 -3.58 -26.92 33.32
C ALA A 129 -2.83 -26.34 32.10
N ARG A 130 -1.56 -26.72 31.91
CA ARG A 130 -0.75 -26.33 30.74
C ARG A 130 -1.36 -26.81 29.42
N LEU A 131 -1.86 -28.04 29.38
CA LEU A 131 -2.51 -28.59 28.18
C LEU A 131 -3.80 -27.84 27.83
N ARG A 132 -4.59 -27.43 28.85
CA ARG A 132 -5.78 -26.60 28.63
C ARG A 132 -5.41 -25.21 28.11
N GLU A 133 -4.41 -24.58 28.71
CA GLU A 133 -3.92 -23.27 28.26
C GLU A 133 -3.41 -23.32 26.81
N ALA A 134 -2.63 -24.35 26.47
CA ALA A 134 -2.17 -24.55 25.10
C ALA A 134 -3.33 -24.76 24.11
N ALA A 135 -4.36 -25.51 24.49
CA ALA A 135 -5.55 -25.72 23.66
C ALA A 135 -6.34 -24.41 23.46
N GLU A 136 -6.50 -23.59 24.52
CA GLU A 136 -7.15 -22.28 24.42
C GLU A 136 -6.38 -21.33 23.50
N ILE A 137 -5.06 -21.31 23.58
CA ILE A 137 -4.20 -20.50 22.70
C ILE A 137 -4.38 -20.95 21.24
N GLN A 138 -4.34 -22.26 20.97
CA GLN A 138 -4.58 -22.79 19.62
C GLN A 138 -5.98 -22.44 19.09
N GLU A 139 -7.01 -22.47 19.94
CA GLU A 139 -8.35 -22.10 19.53
C GLU A 139 -8.45 -20.60 19.19
N ARG A 140 -7.85 -19.73 20.02
CA ARG A 140 -7.76 -18.29 19.75
C ARG A 140 -7.02 -18.00 18.45
N GLU A 141 -5.90 -18.68 18.21
CA GLU A 141 -5.17 -18.56 16.94
C GLU A 141 -6.01 -19.00 15.75
N ARG A 142 -6.72 -20.12 15.86
CA ARG A 142 -7.61 -20.60 14.80
C ARG A 142 -8.69 -19.57 14.48
N ARG A 143 -9.32 -18.97 15.50
CA ARG A 143 -10.32 -17.89 15.32
C ARG A 143 -9.70 -16.68 14.62
N ARG A 144 -8.54 -16.21 15.07
CA ARG A 144 -7.82 -15.09 14.42
C ARG A 144 -7.47 -15.37 12.96
N ARG A 145 -7.07 -16.61 12.63
CA ARG A 145 -6.81 -17.01 11.23
C ARG A 145 -8.08 -16.95 10.39
N LEU A 146 -9.20 -17.46 10.90
CA LEU A 146 -10.50 -17.39 10.22
C LEU A 146 -10.96 -15.95 10.00
N GLU A 147 -10.87 -15.10 11.03
CA GLU A 147 -11.18 -13.67 10.92
C GLU A 147 -10.29 -12.97 9.89
N LYS A 148 -8.98 -13.26 9.89
CA LYS A 148 -8.04 -12.73 8.89
C LYS A 148 -8.44 -13.17 7.47
N HIS A 149 -8.79 -14.44 7.28
CA HIS A 149 -9.26 -14.93 5.98
C HIS A 149 -10.54 -14.21 5.53
N GLN A 150 -11.52 -14.05 6.42
CA GLN A 150 -12.75 -13.31 6.14
C GLN A 150 -12.48 -11.85 5.78
N LEU A 151 -11.53 -11.19 6.46
CA LEU A 151 -11.14 -9.82 6.14
C LEU A 151 -10.48 -9.72 4.76
N VAL A 152 -9.65 -10.70 4.38
CA VAL A 152 -9.02 -10.75 3.05
C VAL A 152 -10.07 -10.95 1.97
N GLU A 153 -11.04 -11.84 2.17
CA GLU A 153 -12.14 -12.06 1.23
C GLU A 153 -13.01 -10.81 1.07
N ARG A 154 -13.46 -10.21 2.19
CA ARG A 154 -14.19 -8.93 2.15
C ARG A 154 -13.42 -7.83 1.44
N THR A 155 -12.11 -7.74 1.66
CA THR A 155 -11.25 -6.75 0.98
C THR A 155 -11.19 -7.03 -0.52
N ARG A 156 -11.15 -8.29 -0.94
CA ARG A 156 -11.17 -8.67 -2.35
C ARG A 156 -12.50 -8.29 -3.00
N ASP A 157 -13.62 -8.57 -2.34
CA ASP A 157 -14.96 -8.24 -2.82
C ASP A 157 -15.13 -6.72 -2.94
N LEU A 158 -14.68 -5.96 -1.94
CA LEU A 158 -14.70 -4.49 -1.98
C LEU A 158 -13.86 -3.94 -3.14
N LYS A 159 -12.69 -4.53 -3.43
CA LYS A 159 -11.90 -4.12 -4.61
C LYS A 159 -12.63 -4.39 -5.92
N GLN A 160 -13.37 -5.49 -6.01
CA GLN A 160 -14.18 -5.82 -7.19
C GLN A 160 -15.34 -4.84 -7.35
N THR A 161 -16.08 -4.53 -6.27
CA THR A 161 -17.19 -3.57 -6.32
C THR A 161 -16.73 -2.16 -6.66
N VAL A 162 -15.59 -1.70 -6.09
CA VAL A 162 -14.99 -0.42 -6.46
C VAL A 162 -14.62 -0.39 -7.94
N SER A 163 -13.99 -1.45 -8.46
CA SER A 163 -13.64 -1.55 -9.88
C SER A 163 -14.87 -1.52 -10.79
N GLU A 164 -15.98 -2.15 -10.36
CA GLU A 164 -17.24 -2.13 -11.09
C GLU A 164 -17.89 -0.75 -11.08
N LEU A 165 -17.92 -0.07 -9.93
CA LEU A 165 -18.43 1.30 -9.80
C LEU A 165 -17.61 2.29 -10.65
N GLU A 166 -16.29 2.11 -10.74
CA GLU A 166 -15.45 2.92 -11.62
C GLU A 166 -15.78 2.71 -13.11
N ARG A 167 -16.05 1.47 -13.53
CA ARG A 167 -16.52 1.17 -14.90
C ARG A 167 -17.87 1.83 -15.18
N GLN A 168 -18.83 1.71 -14.26
CA GLN A 168 -20.14 2.34 -14.39
C GLN A 168 -20.03 3.88 -14.46
N LYS A 169 -19.19 4.48 -13.62
CA LYS A 169 -18.90 5.93 -13.66
C LYS A 169 -18.33 6.35 -15.01
N MET A 170 -17.38 5.58 -15.55
CA MET A 170 -16.80 5.86 -16.86
C MET A 170 -17.81 5.73 -18.00
N GLU A 171 -18.70 4.73 -17.94
CA GLU A 171 -19.77 4.56 -18.91
C GLU A 171 -20.79 5.70 -18.87
N LEU A 172 -21.20 6.14 -17.67
CA LEU A 172 -22.07 7.30 -17.50
C LEU A 172 -21.44 8.58 -18.03
N ASN A 173 -20.15 8.81 -17.77
CA ASN A 173 -19.42 9.95 -18.32
C ASN A 173 -19.38 9.93 -19.84
N LYS A 174 -19.20 8.76 -20.46
CA LYS A 174 -19.29 8.61 -21.93
C LYS A 174 -20.68 8.96 -22.44
N LYS A 175 -21.74 8.43 -21.81
CA LYS A 175 -23.14 8.74 -22.16
C LYS A 175 -23.46 10.23 -22.02
N LEU A 176 -22.97 10.89 -20.97
CA LEU A 176 -23.13 12.33 -20.77
C LEU A 176 -22.39 13.15 -21.83
N ALA A 177 -21.16 12.76 -22.18
CA ALA A 177 -20.40 13.40 -23.24
C ALA A 177 -21.08 13.26 -24.62
N GLU A 178 -21.61 12.08 -24.94
CA GLU A 178 -22.39 11.86 -26.16
C GLU A 178 -23.68 12.69 -26.20
N LYS A 179 -24.41 12.76 -25.07
CA LYS A 179 -25.61 13.58 -24.96
C LYS A 179 -25.28 15.06 -25.15
N LYS A 180 -24.16 15.55 -24.58
CA LYS A 180 -23.68 16.91 -24.78
C LYS A 180 -23.33 17.17 -26.25
N LYS A 181 -22.56 16.28 -26.90
CA LYS A 181 -22.25 16.39 -28.34
C LYS A 181 -23.51 16.45 -29.20
N ARG A 182 -24.51 15.61 -28.92
CA ARG A 182 -25.80 15.64 -29.64
C ARG A 182 -26.56 16.96 -29.44
N ARG A 183 -26.53 17.51 -28.23
CA ARG A 183 -27.11 18.83 -27.94
C ARG A 183 -26.39 19.93 -28.70
N ASP A 184 -25.06 19.96 -28.65
CA ASP A 184 -24.24 20.97 -29.31
C ASP A 184 -24.43 20.93 -30.84
N LEU A 185 -24.55 19.74 -31.44
CA LEU A 185 -24.87 19.57 -32.86
C LEU A 185 -26.25 20.13 -33.21
N ARG A 186 -27.28 19.86 -32.40
CA ARG A 186 -28.64 20.40 -32.63
C ARG A 186 -28.67 21.92 -32.51
N GLU A 187 -27.96 22.49 -31.53
CA GLU A 187 -27.85 23.94 -31.35
C GLU A 187 -27.11 24.58 -32.54
N ALA A 188 -26.02 23.96 -33.01
CA ALA A 188 -25.29 24.41 -34.19
C ALA A 188 -26.14 24.34 -35.48
N GLU A 189 -26.92 23.27 -35.67
CA GLU A 189 -27.86 23.16 -36.79
C GLU A 189 -28.97 24.20 -36.73
N SER A 190 -29.51 24.49 -35.53
CA SER A 190 -30.52 25.55 -35.35
C SER A 190 -29.96 26.91 -35.76
N ARG A 191 -28.76 27.26 -35.29
CA ARG A 191 -28.07 28.50 -35.67
C ARG A 191 -27.84 28.60 -37.17
N ARG A 192 -27.38 27.52 -37.82
CA ARG A 192 -27.21 27.48 -39.28
C ARG A 192 -28.52 27.71 -40.04
N ARG A 193 -29.64 27.18 -39.54
CA ARG A 193 -30.97 27.39 -40.15
C ARG A 193 -31.44 28.83 -39.98
N GLU A 194 -31.21 29.43 -38.81
CA GLU A 194 -31.52 30.84 -38.54
C GLU A 194 -30.67 31.78 -39.40
N GLU A 195 -29.36 31.55 -39.48
CA GLU A 195 -28.45 32.31 -40.37
C GLU A 195 -28.87 32.21 -41.84
N LYS A 196 -29.26 31.00 -42.30
CA LYS A 196 -29.77 30.82 -43.67
C LYS A 196 -31.07 31.62 -43.89
N ARG A 197 -32.01 31.57 -42.95
CA ARG A 197 -33.26 32.35 -43.02
C ARG A 197 -32.98 33.85 -43.07
N ALA A 198 -32.07 34.35 -42.24
CA ALA A 198 -31.65 35.75 -42.24
C ALA A 198 -31.06 36.16 -43.60
N ARG A 199 -30.15 35.37 -44.16
CA ARG A 199 -29.59 35.61 -45.51
C ARG A 199 -30.65 35.58 -46.60
N ASP A 200 -31.61 34.66 -46.54
CA ASP A 200 -32.71 34.58 -47.50
C ASP A 200 -33.64 35.81 -47.40
N GLU A 201 -33.88 36.33 -46.19
CA GLU A 201 -34.64 37.56 -45.96
C GLU A 201 -33.89 38.80 -46.46
N GLU A 202 -32.60 38.92 -46.20
CA GLU A 202 -31.73 39.97 -46.74
C GLU A 202 -31.71 39.95 -48.27
N ALA A 203 -31.57 38.77 -48.88
CA ALA A 203 -31.60 38.62 -50.33
C ALA A 203 -32.95 39.03 -50.94
N LYS A 204 -34.07 38.67 -50.28
CA LYS A 204 -35.41 39.11 -50.69
C LYS A 204 -35.56 40.63 -50.55
N ALA A 205 -35.06 41.24 -49.48
CA ALA A 205 -35.10 42.69 -49.27
C ALA A 205 -34.28 43.43 -50.33
N LEU A 206 -33.07 42.95 -50.65
CA LEU A 206 -32.22 43.49 -51.71
C LEU A 206 -32.90 43.39 -53.08
N ARG A 207 -33.49 42.24 -53.42
CA ARG A 207 -34.24 42.06 -54.68
C ARG A 207 -35.41 43.06 -54.80
N LYS A 208 -36.14 43.31 -53.71
CA LYS A 208 -37.21 44.33 -53.69
C LYS A 208 -36.65 45.74 -53.94
N ARG A 209 -35.57 46.13 -53.26
CA ARG A 209 -34.91 47.43 -53.44
C ARG A 209 -34.36 47.64 -54.85
N MET A 210 -33.71 46.61 -55.40
CA MET A 210 -33.24 46.61 -56.78
C MET A 210 -34.41 46.72 -57.77
N GLY A 211 -35.49 45.96 -57.56
CA GLY A 211 -36.69 46.03 -58.39
C GLY A 211 -37.34 47.42 -58.38
N SER A 212 -37.40 48.10 -57.24
CA SER A 212 -37.87 49.49 -57.17
C SER A 212 -36.91 50.45 -57.87
N SER A 213 -35.59 50.27 -57.70
CA SER A 213 -34.57 51.11 -58.36
C SER A 213 -34.60 50.97 -59.88
N VAL A 214 -34.75 49.75 -60.40
CA VAL A 214 -34.90 49.50 -61.86
C VAL A 214 -36.14 50.19 -62.40
N LYS A 215 -37.30 50.04 -61.72
CA LYS A 215 -38.54 50.73 -62.11
C LYS A 215 -38.38 52.26 -62.11
N GLU A 216 -37.64 52.80 -61.16
CA GLU A 216 -37.35 54.24 -61.09
C GLU A 216 -36.41 54.69 -62.22
N ALA A 217 -35.37 53.92 -62.53
CA ALA A 217 -34.49 54.17 -63.67
C ALA A 217 -35.26 54.14 -65.00
N ASP A 218 -36.18 53.19 -65.17
CA ASP A 218 -37.01 53.11 -66.38
C ASP A 218 -37.99 54.29 -66.49
N ARG A 219 -38.56 54.75 -65.36
CA ARG A 219 -39.37 55.99 -65.32
C ARG A 219 -38.55 57.21 -65.72
N LEU A 220 -37.31 57.33 -65.24
CA LEU A 220 -36.42 58.43 -65.61
C LEU A 220 -36.03 58.36 -67.10
N ARG A 221 -35.74 57.17 -67.63
CA ARG A 221 -35.48 56.96 -69.06
C ARG A 221 -36.69 57.36 -69.92
N ALA A 222 -37.90 57.00 -69.52
CA ALA A 222 -39.12 57.39 -70.22
C ALA A 222 -39.27 58.93 -70.25
N LYS A 223 -39.11 59.61 -69.09
CA LYS A 223 -39.14 61.08 -69.02
C LYS A 223 -38.07 61.75 -69.91
N LEU A 224 -36.88 61.17 -69.99
CA LEU A 224 -35.81 61.68 -70.87
C LEU A 224 -36.15 61.49 -72.35
N ARG A 225 -36.75 60.35 -72.74
CA ARG A 225 -37.25 60.14 -74.11
C ARG A 225 -38.36 61.12 -74.46
N ASP A 226 -39.34 61.32 -73.57
CA ASP A 226 -40.44 62.25 -73.80
C ASP A 226 -39.94 63.69 -73.99
N ARG A 227 -38.95 64.12 -73.18
CA ARG A 227 -38.28 65.42 -73.37
C ARG A 227 -37.51 65.49 -74.69
N ALA A 228 -36.80 64.44 -75.07
CA ALA A 228 -36.09 64.39 -76.35
C ALA A 228 -37.06 64.48 -77.53
N GLU A 229 -38.22 63.82 -77.46
CA GLU A 229 -39.28 63.94 -78.47
C GLU A 229 -39.90 65.34 -78.51
N GLN A 230 -40.21 65.94 -77.35
CA GLN A 230 -40.76 67.30 -77.28
C GLN A 230 -39.79 68.32 -77.88
N THR A 231 -38.49 68.21 -77.56
CA THR A 231 -37.45 69.09 -78.13
C THR A 231 -37.25 68.84 -79.63
N GLY A 232 -37.29 67.59 -80.09
CA GLY A 232 -37.29 67.24 -81.50
C GLY A 232 -38.48 67.84 -82.26
N ARG A 233 -39.70 67.73 -81.71
CA ARG A 233 -40.92 68.34 -82.27
C ARG A 233 -40.85 69.86 -82.27
N ALA A 234 -40.34 70.48 -81.21
CA ALA A 234 -40.17 71.93 -81.13
C ALA A 234 -39.21 72.44 -82.21
N ARG A 235 -38.06 71.78 -82.39
CA ARG A 235 -37.11 72.10 -83.47
C ARG A 235 -37.70 71.86 -84.86
N ALA A 236 -38.45 70.79 -85.07
CA ALA A 236 -39.12 70.52 -86.34
C ALA A 236 -40.18 71.60 -86.67
N ARG A 237 -40.94 72.07 -85.67
CA ARG A 237 -41.84 73.21 -85.82
C ARG A 237 -41.04 74.46 -86.19
N GLU A 238 -40.00 74.81 -85.44
CA GLU A 238 -39.17 75.98 -85.71
C GLU A 238 -38.56 75.96 -87.13
N ALA A 239 -38.12 74.78 -87.61
CA ALA A 239 -37.64 74.60 -88.97
C ALA A 239 -38.74 74.80 -90.04
N LEU A 240 -39.98 74.39 -89.75
CA LEU A 240 -41.16 74.67 -90.59
C LEU A 240 -41.45 76.18 -90.65
N TRP A 241 -41.44 76.87 -89.50
CA TRP A 241 -41.66 78.32 -89.43
C TRP A 241 -40.58 79.14 -90.15
N ARG A 242 -39.34 78.63 -90.26
CA ARG A 242 -38.28 79.28 -91.05
C ARG A 242 -38.37 79.03 -92.56
N ARG A 243 -39.22 78.11 -93.01
CA ARG A 243 -39.42 77.74 -94.42
C ARG A 243 -40.62 78.43 -95.07
N VAL A 244 -41.55 78.90 -94.23
CA VAL A 244 -42.67 79.78 -94.61
C VAL A 244 -42.20 81.22 -94.53
#